data_AF-A0A2G6D8R5-F1
#
_entry.id   AF-A0A2G6D8R5-F1
#
_cell.length_a   1.000
_cell.length_b   1.000
_cell.length_c   1.000
_cell.angle_alpha   90.00
_cell.angle_beta   90.00
_cell.angle_gamma   90.00
#
_symmetry.space_group_name_H-M   'P 1'
#
loop_
_entity.id
_entity.type
_entity.pdbx_description
1 polymer ?
#
loop_
_entity_poly.entity_id
_entity_poly.type
_entity_poly.pdbx_seq_one_letter_code
_entity_poly.pdbx_strand_id
1 'polypeptide(L)'
;MFNATAKSKPSLVSSMQAYVVKVNAQGKEYRQPAKLTEPGQVIEYNLTYSNQTKKTLSGLVVSGPIPANTRYVPDSAKTGVASELLVSIDGGATFEREPVRRQQKMANGQLKTVIIPPEKYTNLRWKVKQPIAALGRQLYSYRVKVK
;
A
#
# COMPACT_ATOMS: atom_id res chain seq x y z
N MET A 1 -14.58 -34.62 32.06
CA MET A 1 -14.25 -34.04 30.74
C MET A 1 -14.04 -32.55 30.92
N PHE A 2 -12.85 -32.03 30.66
CA PHE A 2 -12.58 -30.58 30.70
C PHE A 2 -12.31 -30.11 29.28
N ASN A 3 -13.26 -29.39 28.68
CA ASN A 3 -13.04 -28.70 27.42
C ASN A 3 -12.74 -27.23 27.73
N ALA A 4 -11.48 -26.83 27.54
CA ALA A 4 -11.10 -25.43 27.47
C ALA A 4 -10.89 -25.06 26.00
N THR A 5 -11.76 -24.22 25.45
CA THR A 5 -11.58 -23.65 24.10
C THR A 5 -11.27 -22.17 24.24
N ALA A 6 -9.98 -21.83 24.29
CA ALA A 6 -9.54 -20.44 24.15
C ALA A 6 -9.22 -20.17 22.68
N LYS A 7 -10.18 -19.64 21.91
CA LYS A 7 -9.87 -18.94 20.66
C LYS A 7 -9.25 -17.59 21.06
N SER A 8 -7.92 -17.52 21.14
CA SER A 8 -7.26 -16.25 21.46
C SER A 8 -7.64 -15.21 20.41
N LYS A 9 -8.26 -14.10 20.85
CA LYS A 9 -8.65 -13.01 19.96
C LYS A 9 -7.37 -12.41 19.35
N PRO A 10 -7.27 -12.21 18.02
CA PRO A 10 -6.07 -11.65 17.41
C PRO A 10 -5.79 -10.26 17.97
N SER A 11 -4.53 -9.97 18.30
CA SER A 11 -4.11 -8.68 18.84
C SER A 11 -4.25 -7.54 17.83
N LEU A 12 -4.10 -7.85 16.55
CA LEU A 12 -4.24 -6.94 15.42
C LEU A 12 -5.17 -7.53 14.38
N VAL A 13 -6.17 -6.76 13.95
CA VAL A 13 -7.07 -7.11 12.85
C VAL A 13 -6.77 -6.20 11.68
N SER A 14 -6.67 -6.75 10.47
CA SER A 14 -6.46 -5.99 9.23
C SER A 14 -7.58 -6.23 8.24
N SER A 15 -7.87 -5.22 7.41
CA SER A 15 -8.82 -5.33 6.30
C SER A 15 -8.36 -4.46 5.13
N MET A 16 -8.58 -4.93 3.91
CA MET A 16 -8.31 -4.20 2.68
C MET A 16 -9.60 -4.10 1.86
N GLN A 17 -9.89 -2.91 1.36
CA GLN A 17 -11.05 -2.62 0.51
C GLN A 17 -10.57 -1.92 -0.76
N ALA A 18 -11.19 -2.22 -1.90
CA ALA A 18 -10.84 -1.64 -3.18
C ALA A 18 -12.00 -0.81 -3.72
N TYR A 19 -11.69 0.38 -4.24
CA TYR A 19 -12.67 1.31 -4.78
C TYR A 19 -12.24 1.81 -6.15
N VAL A 20 -13.14 1.83 -7.12
CA VAL A 20 -12.92 2.55 -8.38
C VAL A 20 -13.08 4.04 -8.10
N VAL A 21 -12.07 4.83 -8.47
CA VAL A 21 -12.10 6.29 -8.44
C VAL A 21 -12.75 6.78 -9.74
N LYS A 22 -13.81 7.58 -9.60
CA LYS A 22 -14.55 8.19 -10.70
C LYS A 22 -14.57 9.70 -10.53
N VAL A 23 -14.75 10.41 -11.63
CA VAL A 23 -14.90 11.87 -11.67
C VAL A 23 -16.30 12.17 -12.20
N ASN A 24 -17.06 13.01 -11.49
CA ASN A 24 -18.39 13.40 -11.95
C ASN A 24 -18.29 14.53 -13.00
N ALA A 25 -19.43 14.92 -13.58
CA ALA A 25 -19.48 16.00 -14.59
C ALA A 25 -18.94 17.36 -14.10
N GLN A 26 -18.82 17.56 -12.78
CA GLN A 26 -18.30 18.78 -12.16
C GLN A 26 -16.79 18.69 -11.85
N GLY A 27 -16.10 17.62 -12.26
CA GLY A 27 -14.68 17.42 -11.98
C GLY A 27 -14.40 16.91 -10.55
N LYS A 28 -15.42 16.57 -9.76
CA LYS A 28 -15.24 16.08 -8.38
C LYS A 28 -15.02 14.57 -8.37
N GLU A 29 -13.97 14.13 -7.66
CA GLU A 29 -13.72 12.71 -7.42
C GLU A 29 -14.76 12.10 -6.47
N TYR A 30 -15.18 10.87 -6.77
CA TYR A 30 -15.95 10.00 -5.89
C TYR A 30 -15.48 8.54 -6.04
N ARG A 31 -15.87 7.71 -5.09
CA ARG A 31 -15.42 6.32 -4.97
C ARG A 31 -16.61 5.38 -4.96
N GLN A 32 -16.51 4.27 -5.69
CA GLN A 32 -17.49 3.18 -5.66
C GLN A 32 -16.77 1.85 -5.37
N PRO A 33 -17.37 0.88 -4.67
CA PRO A 33 -16.75 -0.43 -4.47
C PRO A 33 -16.34 -1.07 -5.80
N ALA A 34 -15.11 -1.59 -5.86
CA ALA A 34 -14.60 -2.26 -7.05
C ALA A 34 -15.18 -3.68 -7.14
N LYS A 35 -16.23 -3.85 -7.97
CA LYS A 35 -16.81 -5.17 -8.30
C LYS A 35 -16.24 -5.75 -9.59
N LEU A 36 -16.12 -4.90 -10.61
CA LEU A 36 -15.49 -5.19 -11.89
C LEU A 36 -14.62 -3.98 -12.24
N THR A 37 -13.44 -4.26 -12.79
CA THR A 37 -12.46 -3.23 -13.15
C THR A 37 -12.15 -3.32 -14.64
N GLU A 38 -12.12 -2.17 -15.32
CA GLU A 38 -11.81 -2.06 -16.74
C GLU A 38 -10.43 -1.43 -16.95
N PRO A 39 -9.78 -1.69 -18.11
CA PRO A 39 -8.54 -1.02 -18.50
C PRO A 39 -8.63 0.50 -18.34
N GLY A 40 -7.57 1.11 -17.82
CA GLY A 40 -7.49 2.55 -17.60
C GLY A 40 -8.19 3.07 -16.33
N GLN A 41 -9.01 2.27 -15.65
CA GLN A 41 -9.63 2.70 -14.38
C GLN A 41 -8.59 2.85 -13.27
N VAL A 42 -8.81 3.81 -12.37
CA VAL A 42 -8.00 4.00 -11.17
C VAL A 42 -8.70 3.33 -9.99
N ILE A 43 -7.98 2.47 -9.29
CA ILE A 43 -8.44 1.75 -8.11
C ILE A 43 -7.70 2.30 -6.89
N GLU A 44 -8.43 2.74 -5.87
CA GLU A 44 -7.90 3.09 -4.57
C GLU A 44 -8.08 1.92 -3.60
N TYR A 45 -6.96 1.43 -3.08
CA TYR A 45 -6.94 0.47 -2.00
C TYR A 45 -6.92 1.20 -0.67
N ASN A 46 -7.83 0.83 0.23
CA ASN A 46 -7.89 1.31 1.61
C ASN A 46 -7.57 0.16 2.56
N LEU A 47 -6.54 0.33 3.38
CA LEU A 47 -6.06 -0.64 4.35
C LEU A 47 -6.33 -0.10 5.74
N THR A 48 -6.98 -0.92 6.57
CA THR A 48 -7.26 -0.60 7.96
C THR A 48 -6.58 -1.62 8.86
N TYR A 49 -5.86 -1.14 9.86
CA TYR A 49 -5.25 -1.95 10.91
C TYR A 49 -5.80 -1.52 12.26
N SER A 50 -6.43 -2.43 12.99
CA SER A 50 -7.10 -2.18 14.27
C SER A 50 -6.48 -3.01 15.38
N ASN A 51 -5.94 -2.34 16.39
CA ASN A 51 -5.46 -2.98 17.62
C ASN A 51 -6.66 -3.42 18.46
N GLN A 52 -6.73 -4.69 18.83
CA GLN A 52 -7.81 -5.26 19.63
C GLN A 52 -7.46 -5.39 21.11
N THR A 53 -6.26 -4.94 21.50
CA THR A 53 -5.74 -5.06 22.85
C THR A 53 -5.83 -3.72 23.60
N LYS A 54 -5.74 -3.81 24.93
CA LYS A 54 -5.63 -2.64 25.83
C LYS A 54 -4.19 -2.11 25.95
N LYS A 55 -3.25 -2.63 25.16
CA LYS A 55 -1.85 -2.20 25.13
C LYS A 55 -1.53 -1.58 23.78
N THR A 56 -0.56 -0.68 23.75
CA THR A 56 -0.06 -0.11 22.50
C THR A 56 0.71 -1.16 21.69
N LEU A 57 0.55 -1.14 20.35
CA LEU A 57 1.27 -2.02 19.43
C LEU A 57 2.26 -1.23 18.58
N SER A 58 3.54 -1.58 18.65
CA SER A 58 4.64 -0.99 17.87
C SER A 58 5.19 -1.96 16.83
N GLY A 59 6.00 -1.44 15.90
CA GLY A 59 6.66 -2.28 14.88
C GLY A 59 5.74 -2.73 13.75
N LEU A 60 4.62 -2.05 13.52
CA LEU A 60 3.74 -2.34 12.40
C LEU A 60 4.47 -2.10 11.08
N VAL A 61 4.40 -3.10 10.19
CA VAL A 61 4.81 -3.00 8.80
C VAL A 61 3.58 -3.26 7.94
N VAL A 62 3.16 -2.25 7.20
CA VAL A 62 2.01 -2.36 6.28
C VAL A 62 2.54 -2.65 4.89
N SER A 63 1.99 -3.65 4.20
CA SER A 63 2.36 -3.97 2.82
C SER A 63 1.13 -3.92 1.91
N GLY A 64 1.26 -3.27 0.76
CA GLY A 64 0.22 -3.15 -0.26
C GLY A 64 0.69 -3.75 -1.59
N PRO A 65 0.14 -4.88 -2.06
CA PRO A 65 0.51 -5.45 -3.35
C PRO A 65 0.03 -4.59 -4.53
N ILE A 66 0.80 -4.56 -5.61
CA ILE A 66 0.36 -4.02 -6.91
C ILE A 66 0.00 -5.22 -7.79
N PRO A 67 -1.29 -5.44 -8.12
CA PRO A 67 -1.69 -6.55 -8.98
C PRO A 67 -1.03 -6.48 -10.37
N ALA A 68 -0.72 -7.64 -10.96
CA ALA A 68 0.05 -7.75 -12.21
C ALA A 68 -0.50 -6.91 -13.39
N ASN A 69 -1.83 -6.83 -13.50
CA ASN A 69 -2.53 -6.08 -14.56
C ASN A 69 -2.79 -4.61 -14.18
N THR A 70 -2.07 -4.09 -13.19
CA THR A 70 -2.15 -2.71 -12.76
C THR A 70 -0.75 -2.09 -12.69
N ARG A 71 -0.70 -0.76 -12.62
CA ARG A 71 0.51 0.00 -12.32
C ARG A 71 0.22 0.93 -11.16
N TYR A 72 1.21 1.14 -10.29
CA TYR A 72 1.08 2.13 -9.23
C TYR A 72 0.91 3.55 -9.79
N VAL A 73 0.06 4.34 -9.14
CA VAL A 73 -0.07 5.78 -9.41
C VAL A 73 0.87 6.50 -8.44
N PRO A 74 1.95 7.16 -8.92
CA PRO A 74 2.88 7.89 -8.05
C PRO A 74 2.18 8.87 -7.12
N ASP A 75 2.78 9.10 -5.95
CA ASP A 75 2.31 10.04 -4.93
C ASP A 75 0.87 9.79 -4.41
N SER A 76 0.27 8.66 -4.75
CA SER A 76 -1.08 8.30 -4.32
C SER A 76 -1.12 7.60 -2.96
N ALA A 77 0.03 7.11 -2.49
CA ALA A 77 0.21 6.51 -1.18
C ALA A 77 -0.03 7.53 -0.06
N LYS A 78 -0.98 7.25 0.83
CA LYS A 78 -1.34 8.11 1.96
C LYS A 78 -1.41 7.29 3.25
N THR A 79 -1.10 7.94 4.36
CA THR A 79 -1.21 7.37 5.71
C THR A 79 -1.67 8.46 6.68
N GLY A 80 -2.45 8.06 7.69
CA GLY A 80 -2.87 8.96 8.76
C GLY A 80 -1.82 9.17 9.86
N VAL A 81 -0.68 8.49 9.78
CA VAL A 81 0.37 8.52 10.81
C VAL A 81 1.77 8.59 10.21
N ALA A 82 2.73 9.11 10.98
CA ALA A 82 4.12 9.19 10.56
C ALA A 82 4.65 7.81 10.14
N SER A 83 4.99 7.67 8.85
CA SER A 83 5.46 6.42 8.24
C SER A 83 6.49 6.73 7.17
N GLU A 84 7.43 5.81 6.94
CA GLU A 84 8.32 5.84 5.78
C GLU A 84 7.73 4.95 4.69
N LEU A 85 7.48 5.52 3.51
CA LEU A 85 7.05 4.78 2.33
C LEU A 85 8.26 4.18 1.63
N LEU A 86 8.17 2.88 1.35
CA LEU A 86 9.11 2.10 0.57
C LEU A 86 8.35 1.38 -0.55
N VAL A 87 9.06 1.03 -1.61
CA VAL A 87 8.53 0.29 -2.76
C VAL A 87 9.47 -0.86 -3.11
N SER A 88 8.91 -1.91 -3.69
CA SER A 88 9.64 -3.07 -4.20
C SER A 88 9.49 -3.15 -5.72
N ILE A 89 10.55 -3.61 -6.38
CA ILE A 89 10.58 -3.91 -7.83
C ILE A 89 10.87 -5.40 -8.10
N ASP A 90 10.88 -6.22 -7.06
CA ASP A 90 11.36 -7.61 -7.07
C ASP A 90 10.40 -8.58 -6.35
N GLY A 91 9.09 -8.28 -6.40
CA GLY A 91 8.06 -9.15 -5.83
C GLY A 91 7.97 -9.09 -4.31
N GLY A 92 8.53 -8.06 -3.69
CA GLY A 92 8.54 -7.87 -2.24
C GLY A 92 9.73 -8.53 -1.54
N ALA A 93 10.80 -8.86 -2.27
CA ALA A 93 12.02 -9.37 -1.65
C ALA A 93 12.83 -8.23 -1.01
N THR A 94 12.98 -7.10 -1.71
CA THR A 94 13.64 -5.90 -1.21
C THR A 94 12.74 -4.66 -1.30
N PHE A 95 13.03 -3.67 -0.46
CA PHE A 95 12.25 -2.44 -0.35
C PHE A 95 13.16 -1.23 -0.24
N GLU A 96 12.91 -0.23 -1.08
CA GLU A 96 13.72 0.99 -1.21
C GLU A 96 12.83 2.23 -1.19
N ARG A 97 13.42 3.41 -1.00
CA ARG A 97 12.67 4.68 -1.03
C ARG A 97 12.16 4.98 -2.44
N GLU A 98 10.94 5.49 -2.52
CA GLU A 98 10.38 6.06 -3.74
C GLU A 98 10.96 7.47 -4.00
N PRO A 99 11.38 7.81 -5.23
CA PRO A 99 11.46 6.96 -6.42
C PRO A 99 12.71 6.06 -6.42
N VAL A 100 12.55 4.84 -6.95
CA VAL A 100 13.68 3.90 -7.10
C VAL A 100 14.61 4.39 -8.21
N ARG A 101 15.91 4.39 -7.91
CA ARG A 101 16.97 4.85 -8.83
C ARG A 101 17.93 3.71 -9.15
N ARG A 102 18.39 3.64 -10.39
CA ARG A 102 19.43 2.70 -10.85
C ARG A 102 20.47 3.43 -11.69
N GLN A 103 21.68 2.88 -11.75
CA GLN A 103 22.68 3.32 -12.73
C GLN A 103 22.50 2.50 -14.01
N GLN A 104 22.40 3.17 -15.15
CA GLN A 104 22.32 2.56 -16.47
C GLN A 104 23.49 3.04 -17.31
N LYS A 105 24.19 2.09 -17.95
CA LYS A 105 25.23 2.41 -18.93
C LYS A 105 24.57 2.83 -20.24
N MET A 106 24.88 4.05 -20.68
CA MET A 106 24.41 4.62 -21.93
C MET A 106 25.25 4.11 -23.10
N ALA A 107 24.76 4.28 -24.33
CA ALA A 107 25.47 3.85 -25.55
C ALA A 107 26.87 4.47 -25.70
N ASN A 108 27.10 5.66 -25.13
CA ASN A 108 28.39 6.34 -25.10
C ASN A 108 29.34 5.86 -23.97
N GLY A 109 28.99 4.80 -23.25
CA GLY A 109 29.78 4.24 -22.16
C GLY A 109 29.61 4.94 -20.80
N GLN A 110 28.94 6.09 -20.72
CA GLN A 110 28.70 6.80 -19.45
C GLN A 110 27.63 6.11 -18.61
N LEU A 111 27.80 6.15 -17.28
CA LEU A 111 26.77 5.74 -16.33
C LEU A 111 25.82 6.91 -16.06
N LYS A 112 24.52 6.70 -16.26
CA LYS A 112 23.47 7.68 -15.95
C LYS A 112 22.55 7.12 -14.86
N THR A 113 22.19 7.96 -13.89
CA THR A 113 21.12 7.62 -12.94
C THR A 113 19.76 7.72 -13.64
N VAL A 114 19.02 6.62 -13.64
CA VAL A 114 17.65 6.53 -14.19
C VAL A 114 16.66 6.23 -13.07
N ILE A 115 15.48 6.84 -13.17
CA ILE A 115 14.35 6.53 -12.29
C ILE A 115 13.64 5.31 -12.87
N ILE A 116 13.42 4.30 -12.03
CA ILE A 116 12.64 3.13 -12.41
C ILE A 116 11.17 3.53 -12.50
N PRO A 117 10.49 3.24 -13.64
CA PRO A 117 9.11 3.64 -13.79
C PRO A 117 8.21 2.90 -12.77
N PRO A 118 7.19 3.58 -12.22
CA PRO A 118 6.22 3.00 -11.27
C PRO A 118 5.53 1.72 -11.76
N GLU A 119 5.50 1.49 -13.08
CA GLU A 119 5.00 0.28 -13.74
C GLU A 119 5.80 -0.98 -13.42
N LYS A 120 7.05 -0.82 -12.95
CA LYS A 120 7.92 -1.91 -12.51
C LYS A 120 7.78 -2.19 -11.02
N TYR A 121 7.02 -1.38 -10.28
CA TYR A 121 6.82 -1.59 -8.86
C TYR A 121 5.85 -2.76 -8.67
N THR A 122 6.16 -3.63 -7.72
CA THR A 122 5.36 -4.81 -7.38
C THR A 122 4.64 -4.67 -6.05
N ASN A 123 5.23 -3.92 -5.10
CA ASN A 123 4.67 -3.76 -3.76
C ASN A 123 4.99 -2.38 -3.20
N LEU A 124 4.09 -1.86 -2.37
CA LEU A 124 4.33 -0.76 -1.45
C LEU A 124 4.51 -1.31 -0.05
N ARG A 125 5.29 -0.61 0.77
CA ARG A 125 5.44 -0.88 2.19
C ARG A 125 5.53 0.41 2.98
N TRP A 126 4.78 0.51 4.06
CA TRP A 126 4.96 1.55 5.06
C TRP A 126 5.67 0.98 6.28
N LYS A 127 6.84 1.53 6.59
CA LYS A 127 7.50 1.34 7.88
C LYS A 127 6.91 2.37 8.85
N VAL A 128 6.02 1.90 9.71
CA VAL A 128 5.22 2.78 10.57
C VAL A 128 6.07 3.23 11.76
N LYS A 129 6.20 4.54 11.95
CA LYS A 129 6.99 5.12 13.05
C LYS A 129 6.15 5.30 14.31
N GLN A 130 4.85 5.50 14.14
CA GLN A 130 3.91 5.71 15.24
C GLN A 130 3.20 4.40 15.63
N PRO A 131 3.24 4.01 16.91
CA PRO A 131 2.48 2.85 17.39
C PRO A 131 0.96 3.00 17.20
N ILE A 132 0.24 1.88 17.11
CA ILE A 132 -1.22 1.87 17.23
C ILE A 132 -1.57 1.90 18.73
N ALA A 133 -2.26 2.94 19.18
CA ALA A 133 -2.79 3.04 20.53
C ALA A 133 -3.69 1.84 20.92
N ALA A 134 -3.87 1.61 22.21
CA ALA A 134 -4.83 0.63 22.73
C ALA A 134 -6.21 0.83 22.10
N LEU A 135 -6.82 -0.24 21.57
CA LEU A 135 -8.11 -0.21 20.86
C LEU A 135 -8.17 0.75 19.65
N GLY A 136 -7.02 1.29 19.23
CA GLY A 136 -6.90 2.26 18.15
C GLY A 136 -6.87 1.63 16.77
N ARG A 137 -6.89 2.48 15.74
CA ARG A 137 -6.76 2.07 14.33
C ARG A 137 -5.83 3.01 13.57
N GLN A 138 -5.21 2.49 12.52
CA GLN A 138 -4.45 3.26 11.54
C GLN A 138 -4.94 2.91 10.13
N LEU A 139 -4.94 3.93 9.26
CA LEU A 139 -5.47 3.87 7.91
C LEU A 139 -4.36 4.21 6.91
N TYR A 140 -4.32 3.44 5.84
CA TYR A 140 -3.41 3.62 4.73
C TYR A 140 -4.19 3.51 3.43
N SER A 141 -3.77 4.22 2.40
CA SER A 141 -4.33 4.06 1.07
C SER A 141 -3.28 4.21 -0.01
N TYR A 142 -3.52 3.63 -1.17
CA TYR A 142 -2.73 3.88 -2.38
C TYR A 142 -3.58 3.61 -3.61
N ARG A 143 -3.20 4.20 -4.74
CA ARG A 143 -3.91 4.02 -6.02
C ARG A 143 -3.07 3.22 -7.00
N VAL A 144 -3.76 2.37 -7.75
CA VAL A 144 -3.24 1.71 -8.94
C VAL A 144 -4.11 2.06 -10.14
N LYS A 145 -3.56 2.03 -11.34
CA LYS A 145 -4.29 2.16 -12.59
C LYS A 145 -4.25 0.85 -13.35
N VAL A 146 -5.41 0.34 -13.75
CA VAL A 146 -5.53 -0.86 -14.58
C VAL A 146 -4.85 -0.59 -15.92
N LYS A 147 -4.03 -1.54 -16.37
CA LYS A 147 -3.30 -1.46 -17.65
C LYS A 147 -4.27 -1.52 -18.82
#